data_AF-A0A196PBM5-F1
#
_entry.id   AF-A0A196PBM5-F1
#
_cell.length_a   1.000
_cell.length_b   1.000
_cell.length_c   1.000
_cell.angle_alpha   90.00
_cell.angle_beta   90.00
_cell.angle_gamma   90.00
#
_symmetry.space_group_name_H-M   'P 1'
#
loop_
_entity.id
_entity.type
_entity.pdbx_description
1 polymer ?
#
loop_
_entity_poly.entity_id
_entity_poly.type
_entity_poly.pdbx_seq_one_letter_code
_entity_poly.pdbx_strand_id
1 'polypeptide(L)'
;MNRLLLVAVVAIVGTGLIAGFMIVGGPGHARMERYDSERAADLRSLGDYHRCVLAQEDRAEDSVSPPQCSGYEQAPDLSDPATGEPYRFARLGPQAFKVCATFQTSSQQEARNLRYSYLAFEGDEGCVIYGQGTGADAPAATLKQTTE
;
A
#
# COMPACT_ATOMS: atom_id res chain seq x y z
N MET A 1 -44.13 21.83 26.85
CA MET A 1 -43.22 22.64 26.01
C MET A 1 -41.78 22.12 25.99
N ASN A 2 -41.12 21.95 27.15
CA ASN A 2 -39.67 21.69 27.21
C ASN A 2 -39.22 20.35 26.60
N ARG A 3 -40.05 19.30 26.68
CA ARG A 3 -39.75 18.00 26.07
C ARG A 3 -39.64 18.07 24.55
N LEU A 4 -40.45 18.92 23.91
CA LEU A 4 -40.44 19.12 22.46
C LEU A 4 -39.16 19.84 22.02
N LEU A 5 -38.73 20.85 22.78
CA LEU A 5 -37.47 21.55 22.53
C LEU A 5 -36.26 20.62 22.73
N LEU A 6 -36.28 19.77 23.76
CA LEU A 6 -35.21 18.81 24.01
C LEU A 6 -35.09 17.79 22.87
N VAL A 7 -36.22 17.22 22.42
CA VAL A 7 -36.25 16.31 21.26
C VAL A 7 -35.74 16.99 20.00
N ALA A 8 -36.14 18.24 19.73
CA ALA A 8 -35.68 18.99 18.57
C ALA A 8 -34.16 19.23 18.59
N VAL A 9 -33.61 19.63 19.74
CA VAL A 9 -32.15 19.83 19.90
C VAL A 9 -31.39 18.53 19.71
N VAL A 10 -31.85 17.42 20.33
CA VAL A 10 -31.21 16.11 20.17
C VAL A 10 -31.25 15.65 18.70
N ALA A 11 -32.35 15.87 18.00
CA ALA A 11 -32.47 15.52 16.59
C ALA A 11 -31.52 16.35 15.70
N ILE A 12 -31.40 17.65 15.93
CA ILE A 12 -30.49 18.53 15.18
C ILE A 12 -29.03 18.13 15.44
N VAL A 13 -28.66 17.91 16.70
CA VAL A 13 -27.29 17.49 17.04
C VAL A 13 -27.00 16.10 16.47
N GLY A 14 -27.92 15.15 16.63
CA GLY A 14 -27.76 13.79 16.12
C GLY A 14 -27.58 13.75 14.61
N THR A 15 -28.40 14.49 13.85
CA THR A 15 -28.28 14.58 12.40
C THR A 15 -26.98 15.25 11.96
N GLY A 16 -26.54 16.31 12.66
CA GLY A 16 -25.25 16.95 12.40
C GLY A 16 -24.06 16.01 12.63
N LEU A 17 -24.08 15.20 13.69
CA LEU A 17 -23.04 14.20 13.95
C LEU A 17 -23.01 13.10 12.88
N ILE A 18 -24.17 12.57 12.49
CA ILE A 18 -24.26 11.55 11.43
C ILE A 18 -23.73 12.11 10.10
N ALA A 19 -24.13 13.33 9.73
CA ALA A 19 -23.64 13.99 8.53
C ALA A 19 -22.13 14.21 8.58
N GLY A 20 -21.60 14.67 9.72
CA GLY A 20 -20.17 14.87 9.93
C GLY A 20 -19.37 13.57 9.77
N PHE A 21 -19.83 12.47 10.38
CA PHE A 21 -19.15 11.17 10.25
C PHE A 21 -19.24 10.57 8.85
N MET A 22 -20.30 10.85 8.09
CA MET A 22 -20.39 10.44 6.68
C MET A 22 -19.37 11.17 5.80
N ILE A 23 -19.01 12.41 6.14
CA ILE A 23 -18.05 13.22 5.37
C ILE A 23 -16.60 12.87 5.74
N VAL A 24 -16.29 12.78 7.04
CA VAL A 24 -14.92 12.53 7.53
C VAL A 24 -14.57 11.04 7.54
N GLY A 25 -15.58 10.17 7.56
CA GLY A 25 -15.41 8.75 7.86
C GLY A 25 -15.55 8.47 9.36
N GLY A 26 -16.05 7.27 9.68
CA GLY A 26 -16.20 6.81 11.06
C GLY A 26 -14.90 6.28 11.67
N PRO A 27 -14.90 5.87 12.96
CA PRO A 27 -13.72 5.31 13.63
C PRO A 27 -13.17 4.04 12.96
N GLY A 28 -14.00 3.31 12.21
CA GLY A 28 -13.56 2.19 11.37
C GLY A 28 -12.69 2.65 10.19
N HIS A 29 -12.97 3.82 9.62
CA HIS A 29 -12.20 4.38 8.50
C HIS A 29 -10.77 4.73 8.93
N ALA A 30 -10.61 5.35 10.11
CA ALA A 30 -9.29 5.64 10.66
C ALA A 30 -8.44 4.38 10.91
N ARG A 31 -9.06 3.25 11.25
CA ARG A 31 -8.35 1.97 11.40
C ARG A 31 -7.90 1.43 10.04
N MET A 32 -8.75 1.52 9.02
CA MET A 32 -8.41 1.10 7.66
C MET A 32 -7.27 1.95 7.09
N GLU A 33 -7.30 3.28 7.27
CA GLU A 33 -6.21 4.16 6.82
C GLU A 33 -4.89 3.82 7.52
N ARG A 34 -4.92 3.53 8.83
CA ARG A 34 -3.74 3.08 9.56
C ARG A 34 -3.20 1.77 8.97
N TYR A 35 -4.04 0.76 8.77
CA TYR A 35 -3.61 -0.51 8.20
C TYR A 35 -3.05 -0.36 6.79
N ASP A 36 -3.66 0.48 5.96
CA ASP A 36 -3.14 0.79 4.62
C ASP A 36 -1.79 1.50 4.67
N SER A 37 -1.59 2.41 5.62
CA SER A 37 -0.29 3.07 5.80
C SER A 37 0.81 2.10 6.23
N GLU A 38 0.46 1.12 7.06
CA GLU A 38 1.36 0.08 7.56
C GLU A 38 1.68 -0.93 6.45
N ARG A 39 0.67 -1.40 5.69
CA ARG A 39 0.86 -2.18 4.45
C ARG A 39 1.82 -1.51 3.49
N ALA A 40 1.64 -0.22 3.24
CA ALA A 40 2.50 0.52 2.32
C ALA A 40 3.97 0.58 2.80
N ALA A 41 4.17 0.77 4.11
CA ALA A 41 5.50 0.74 4.71
C ALA A 41 6.13 -0.66 4.64
N ASP A 42 5.35 -1.71 4.92
CA ASP A 42 5.80 -3.10 4.86
C ASP A 42 6.19 -3.50 3.44
N LEU A 43 5.37 -3.16 2.44
CA LEU A 43 5.67 -3.42 1.04
C LEU A 43 6.96 -2.72 0.58
N ARG A 44 7.24 -1.52 1.09
CA ARG A 44 8.53 -0.84 0.82
C ARG A 44 9.70 -1.62 1.43
N SER A 45 9.59 -2.03 2.69
CA SER A 45 10.63 -2.79 3.39
C SER A 45 10.91 -4.13 2.69
N LEU A 46 9.84 -4.88 2.35
CA LEU A 46 9.93 -6.13 1.61
C LEU A 46 10.50 -5.93 0.19
N GLY A 47 10.08 -4.85 -0.48
CA GLY A 47 10.63 -4.47 -1.79
C GLY A 47 12.12 -4.19 -1.73
N ASP A 48 12.57 -3.44 -0.74
CA ASP A 48 14.00 -3.15 -0.53
C ASP A 48 14.80 -4.41 -0.19
N TYR A 49 14.24 -5.29 0.67
CA TYR A 49 14.82 -6.59 0.99
C TYR A 49 15.01 -7.46 -0.25
N HIS A 50 13.94 -7.70 -1.02
CA HIS A 50 14.00 -8.57 -2.20
C HIS A 50 14.91 -8.00 -3.30
N ARG A 51 14.94 -6.66 -3.46
CA ARG A 51 15.92 -6.01 -4.35
C ARG A 51 17.35 -6.34 -3.92
N CYS A 52 17.65 -6.30 -2.63
CA CYS A 52 18.96 -6.61 -2.10
C CYS A 52 19.33 -8.09 -2.23
N VAL A 53 18.37 -9.00 -2.08
CA VAL A 53 18.57 -10.43 -2.36
C VAL A 53 18.93 -10.64 -3.83
N LEU A 54 18.15 -10.07 -4.76
CA LEU A 54 18.44 -10.18 -6.21
C LEU A 54 19.80 -9.61 -6.59
N ALA A 55 20.16 -8.44 -6.04
CA ALA A 55 21.45 -7.81 -6.32
C ALA A 55 22.66 -8.61 -5.78
N GLN A 56 22.43 -9.50 -4.79
CA GLN A 56 23.42 -10.45 -4.30
C GLN A 56 23.46 -11.72 -5.15
N GLU A 57 22.31 -12.23 -5.60
CA GLU A 57 22.22 -13.37 -6.54
C GLU A 57 23.00 -13.07 -7.83
N ASP A 58 22.82 -11.89 -8.43
CA ASP A 58 23.57 -11.46 -9.63
C ASP A 58 25.09 -11.36 -9.39
N ARG A 59 25.50 -11.04 -8.15
CA ARG A 59 26.91 -10.84 -7.78
C ARG A 59 27.56 -12.09 -7.21
N ALA A 60 26.84 -13.20 -7.06
CA ALA A 60 27.50 -14.49 -6.87
C ALA A 60 28.40 -14.84 -8.07
N GLU A 61 28.22 -14.16 -9.22
CA GLU A 61 29.14 -14.17 -10.36
C GLU A 61 30.33 -13.18 -10.21
N ASP A 62 30.20 -12.10 -9.42
CA ASP A 62 31.24 -11.09 -9.15
C ASP A 62 31.17 -10.59 -7.68
N SER A 63 31.99 -11.20 -6.82
CA SER A 63 31.92 -11.35 -5.35
C SER A 63 31.89 -10.10 -4.42
N VAL A 64 31.13 -9.04 -4.70
CA VAL A 64 31.07 -7.83 -3.83
C VAL A 64 29.64 -7.42 -3.49
N SER A 65 29.20 -7.61 -2.23
CA SER A 65 27.88 -7.13 -1.79
C SER A 65 27.81 -5.59 -1.86
N PRO A 66 26.76 -5.00 -2.46
CA PRO A 66 26.66 -3.56 -2.61
C PRO A 66 26.48 -2.86 -1.23
N PRO A 67 27.15 -1.73 -0.97
CA PRO A 67 27.11 -1.04 0.32
C PRO A 67 25.70 -0.58 0.73
N GLN A 68 24.76 -0.45 -0.22
CA GLN A 68 23.38 -0.05 0.03
C GLN A 68 22.44 -1.15 0.57
N CYS A 69 22.93 -2.36 0.87
CA CYS A 69 22.11 -3.48 1.35
C CYS A 69 22.34 -3.85 2.83
N SER A 70 23.10 -3.05 3.57
CA SER A 70 23.25 -3.22 5.02
C SER A 70 21.90 -3.11 5.74
N GLY A 71 21.53 -4.09 6.56
CA GLY A 71 20.25 -4.15 7.27
C GLY A 71 19.16 -5.00 6.57
N TYR A 72 19.47 -5.59 5.42
CA TYR A 72 18.58 -6.51 4.70
C TYR A 72 19.16 -7.94 4.62
N GLU A 73 20.00 -8.32 5.58
CA GLU A 73 20.63 -9.65 5.63
C GLU A 73 19.62 -10.76 5.94
N GLN A 74 18.50 -10.42 6.59
CA GLN A 74 17.42 -11.34 6.95
C GLN A 74 16.09 -10.80 6.45
N ALA A 75 15.20 -11.72 6.07
CA ALA A 75 13.84 -11.35 5.69
C ALA A 75 13.14 -10.69 6.89
N PRO A 76 12.50 -9.52 6.72
CA PRO A 76 11.76 -8.91 7.79
C PRO A 76 10.48 -9.73 8.08
N ASP A 77 10.20 -9.96 9.37
CA ASP A 77 9.01 -10.67 9.82
C ASP A 77 7.80 -9.73 9.80
N LEU A 78 7.18 -9.60 8.62
CA LEU A 78 6.08 -8.68 8.36
C LEU A 78 4.87 -9.46 7.84
N SER A 79 3.70 -9.14 8.39
CA SER A 79 2.41 -9.70 8.01
C SER A 79 1.36 -8.61 7.93
N ASP A 80 0.30 -8.84 7.16
CA ASP A 80 -0.77 -7.86 6.98
C ASP A 80 -1.43 -7.53 8.33
N PRO A 81 -1.47 -6.26 8.76
CA PRO A 81 -1.89 -5.89 10.11
C PRO A 81 -3.39 -6.06 10.37
N ALA A 82 -4.19 -6.26 9.31
CA ALA A 82 -5.63 -6.50 9.44
C ALA A 82 -5.98 -7.99 9.44
N THR A 83 -5.21 -8.83 8.73
CA THR A 83 -5.51 -10.25 8.51
C THR A 83 -4.52 -11.21 9.17
N GLY A 84 -3.29 -10.78 9.41
CA GLY A 84 -2.17 -11.62 9.88
C GLY A 84 -1.56 -12.51 8.78
N GLU A 85 -2.04 -12.40 7.55
CA GLU A 85 -1.55 -13.19 6.43
C GLU A 85 -0.25 -12.60 5.84
N PRO A 86 0.63 -13.43 5.25
CA PRO A 86 1.82 -12.95 4.59
C PRO A 86 1.50 -12.16 3.32
N TYR A 87 2.37 -11.21 2.99
CA TYR A 87 2.27 -10.41 1.76
C TYR A 87 2.50 -11.25 0.50
N ARG A 88 1.84 -10.88 -0.61
CA ARG A 88 1.95 -11.62 -1.88
C ARG A 88 3.22 -11.24 -2.61
N PHE A 89 4.14 -12.19 -2.78
CA PHE A 89 5.34 -12.05 -3.61
C PHE A 89 5.17 -12.81 -4.93
N ALA A 90 5.57 -12.18 -6.04
CA ALA A 90 5.64 -12.84 -7.34
C ALA A 90 6.90 -12.41 -8.11
N ARG A 91 7.69 -13.39 -8.57
CA ARG A 91 8.82 -13.12 -9.47
C ARG A 91 8.27 -12.92 -10.89
N LEU A 92 8.67 -11.81 -11.53
CA LEU A 92 8.23 -11.40 -12.87
C LEU A 92 9.30 -11.67 -13.94
N GLY A 93 10.52 -12.02 -13.52
CA GLY A 93 11.64 -12.37 -14.39
C GLY A 93 12.90 -12.63 -13.57
N PRO A 94 14.06 -12.85 -14.22
CA PRO A 94 15.32 -13.09 -13.54
C PRO A 94 15.68 -11.96 -12.56
N GLN A 95 15.50 -10.71 -13.00
CA GLN A 95 15.78 -9.49 -12.24
C GLN A 95 14.54 -8.62 -12.00
N ALA A 96 13.36 -9.25 -11.95
CA ALA A 96 12.11 -8.53 -11.75
C ALA A 96 11.16 -9.27 -10.81
N PHE A 97 10.47 -8.53 -9.96
CA PHE A 97 9.48 -9.06 -9.03
C PHE A 97 8.44 -8.00 -8.64
N LYS A 98 7.36 -8.44 -8.01
CA LYS A 98 6.40 -7.59 -7.32
C LYS A 98 6.06 -8.13 -5.94
N VAL A 99 5.78 -7.20 -5.02
CA VAL A 99 5.22 -7.49 -3.69
C VAL A 99 3.94 -6.67 -3.54
N CYS A 100 2.83 -7.32 -3.21
CA CYS A 100 1.50 -6.72 -3.26
C CYS A 100 0.72 -6.93 -1.96
N ALA A 101 -0.15 -5.97 -1.67
CA ALA A 101 -1.17 -6.02 -0.62
C ALA A 101 -2.51 -5.48 -1.15
N THR A 102 -3.60 -5.82 -0.48
CA THR A 102 -4.94 -5.28 -0.78
C THR A 102 -5.26 -4.16 0.20
N PHE A 103 -5.61 -2.99 -0.31
CA PHE A 103 -5.89 -1.78 0.45
C PHE A 103 -7.39 -1.62 0.69
N GLN A 104 -7.77 -1.08 1.85
CA GLN A 104 -9.18 -0.97 2.25
C GLN A 104 -9.78 0.42 2.02
N THR A 105 -8.94 1.44 1.96
CA THR A 105 -9.31 2.81 1.63
C THR A 105 -9.19 3.04 0.13
N SER A 106 -9.74 4.14 -0.37
CA SER A 106 -9.53 4.62 -1.73
C SER A 106 -8.09 5.14 -1.95
N SER A 107 -7.10 4.36 -1.52
CA SER A 107 -5.66 4.58 -1.58
C SER A 107 -5.17 4.84 -3.01
N GLN A 108 -5.89 4.35 -4.04
CA GLN A 108 -5.67 4.74 -5.44
C GLN A 108 -5.78 6.25 -5.68
N GLN A 109 -6.74 6.93 -5.03
CA GLN A 109 -6.86 8.38 -5.14
C GLN A 109 -5.71 9.07 -4.41
N GLU A 110 -5.22 8.51 -3.30
CA GLU A 110 -4.06 9.04 -2.57
C GLU A 110 -2.72 8.82 -3.28
N ALA A 111 -2.56 7.69 -3.98
CA ALA A 111 -1.40 7.41 -4.83
C ALA A 111 -1.31 8.42 -5.98
N ARG A 112 -2.46 8.75 -6.60
CA ARG A 112 -2.56 9.87 -7.56
C ARG A 112 -2.18 11.21 -6.95
N ASN A 113 -2.37 11.39 -5.64
CA ASN A 113 -2.04 12.59 -4.87
C ASN A 113 -0.67 12.54 -4.16
N LEU A 114 0.26 11.68 -4.62
CA LEU A 114 1.69 11.61 -4.23
C LEU A 114 2.06 10.76 -3.00
N ARG A 115 1.13 10.37 -2.11
CA ARG A 115 1.47 9.66 -0.85
C ARG A 115 2.06 8.26 -1.09
N TYR A 116 1.51 7.58 -2.09
CA TYR A 116 1.86 6.20 -2.45
C TYR A 116 2.33 6.09 -3.91
N SER A 117 3.03 7.10 -4.40
CA SER A 117 3.51 7.15 -5.80
C SER A 117 4.47 6.02 -6.21
N TYR A 118 5.07 5.33 -5.23
CA TYR A 118 5.95 4.18 -5.43
C TYR A 118 5.19 2.85 -5.52
N LEU A 119 3.87 2.84 -5.29
CA LEU A 119 3.00 1.69 -5.46
C LEU A 119 2.27 1.79 -6.80
N ALA A 120 2.30 0.71 -7.57
CA ALA A 120 1.43 0.52 -8.72
C ALA A 120 0.11 -0.07 -8.23
N PHE A 121 -1.02 0.58 -8.57
CA PHE A 121 -2.34 0.11 -8.17
C PHE A 121 -3.14 -0.44 -9.35
N GLU A 122 -3.78 -1.60 -9.12
CA GLU A 122 -4.81 -2.16 -9.98
C GLU A 122 -6.03 -2.49 -9.10
N GLY A 123 -7.04 -1.62 -9.14
CA GLY A 123 -8.11 -1.72 -8.16
C GLY A 123 -7.56 -1.45 -6.74
N ASP A 124 -8.03 -2.22 -5.77
CA ASP A 124 -7.58 -2.15 -4.39
C ASP A 124 -6.22 -2.83 -4.15
N GLU A 125 -5.66 -3.54 -5.13
CA GLU A 125 -4.33 -4.12 -5.04
C GLU A 125 -3.26 -3.06 -5.31
N GLY A 126 -2.36 -2.86 -4.34
CA GLY A 126 -1.19 -1.98 -4.45
C GLY A 126 0.10 -2.80 -4.39
N CYS A 127 1.01 -2.59 -5.34
CA CYS A 127 2.24 -3.36 -5.47
C CYS A 127 3.47 -2.48 -5.56
N VAL A 128 4.55 -2.88 -4.87
CA VAL A 128 5.91 -2.46 -5.23
C VAL A 128 6.38 -3.36 -6.36
N ILE A 129 6.81 -2.77 -7.48
CA ILE A 129 7.34 -3.49 -8.63
C ILE A 129 8.80 -3.08 -8.82
N TYR A 130 9.67 -4.08 -8.94
CA TYR A 130 11.08 -3.88 -9.24
C TYR A 130 11.45 -4.59 -10.54
N GLY A 131 12.30 -3.94 -11.34
CA GLY A 131 12.74 -4.43 -12.65
C GLY A 131 11.70 -4.26 -13.76
N GLN A 132 12.12 -4.43 -15.01
CA GLN A 132 11.24 -4.56 -16.17
C GLN A 132 11.13 -6.06 -16.47
N GLY A 133 9.99 -6.68 -16.17
CA GLY A 133 9.75 -8.07 -16.59
C GLY A 133 9.88 -8.18 -18.11
N THR A 134 10.42 -9.27 -18.63
CA THR A 134 10.56 -9.49 -20.07
C THR A 134 9.18 -9.69 -20.71
N GLY A 135 8.50 -8.58 -21.01
CA GLY A 135 7.61 -8.31 -22.15
C GLY A 135 6.41 -9.21 -22.50
N ALA A 136 6.25 -10.41 -21.94
CA ALA A 136 5.19 -11.33 -22.38
C ALA A 136 3.95 -11.31 -21.49
N ASP A 137 4.10 -11.07 -20.18
CA ASP A 137 2.99 -11.09 -19.20
C ASP A 137 3.03 -9.89 -18.24
N ALA A 138 3.71 -8.79 -18.60
CA ALA A 138 3.59 -7.56 -17.82
C ALA A 138 2.16 -7.07 -17.95
N PRO A 139 1.30 -7.09 -16.91
CA PRO A 139 0.08 -6.32 -16.95
C PRO A 139 0.56 -4.90 -17.18
N ALA A 140 0.10 -4.31 -18.29
CA ALA A 140 0.49 -2.99 -18.71
C ALA A 140 0.39 -2.07 -17.50
N ALA A 141 1.55 -1.75 -16.91
CA ALA A 141 1.79 -0.51 -16.21
C ALA A 141 1.50 0.54 -17.28
N THR A 142 0.22 0.84 -17.44
CA THR A 142 -0.30 1.86 -18.31
C THR A 142 0.14 3.13 -17.63
N LEU A 143 1.40 3.49 -17.86
CA LEU A 143 1.91 4.83 -17.81
C LEU A 143 1.11 5.62 -18.87
N LYS A 144 -0.15 5.90 -18.57
CA LYS A 144 -0.79 7.10 -19.09
C LYS A 144 -0.44 8.22 -18.12
N GLN A 145 0.79 8.69 -18.26
CA GLN A 145 1.03 10.12 -18.11
C GLN A 145 0.31 10.77 -19.28
N THR A 146 -0.94 11.19 -19.07
CA THR A 146 -1.58 12.17 -19.95
C THR A 146 -1.70 13.45 -19.16
N THR A 147 -0.64 14.23 -19.28
CA THR A 147 -0.64 15.68 -19.14
C THR A 147 -1.40 16.24 -20.34
N GLU A 148 -2.58 16.82 -20.12
CA GLU A 148 -3.09 17.98 -20.87
C GLU A 148 -3.90 18.85 -19.89
#